data_AF-A0A940BNG9-F1
#
_entry.id   AF-A0A940BNG9-F1
#
_cell.length_a   1.000
_cell.length_b   1.000
_cell.length_c   1.000
_cell.angle_alpha   90.00
_cell.angle_beta   90.00
_cell.angle_gamma   90.00
#
_symmetry.space_group_name_H-M   'P 1'
#
loop_
_entity.id
_entity.type
_entity.pdbx_description
1 polymer ?
#
loop_
_entity_poly.entity_id
_entity_poly.type
_entity_poly.pdbx_seq_one_letter_code
_entity_poly.pdbx_strand_id
1 'polypeptide(L)'
;MKKIVTVFIMLSLLISLVCLPAHAENIYPTYFDSLASTTGSYTSYKGTQEIQLLCSYTHPSSGDAGIYFYQPSAGLSASFIHSNNRRGTIMLAEKDDEWFNYDDIVTYYIGYFSTGSDGIYSMYTYGRQEAYSTPTTIEDDNMLELYLKVNIDIVQGDTSNNVPVGLFRYRVWAN
;
A
#
# COMPACT_ATOMS: atom_id res chain seq x y z
N MET A 1 -54.66 -12.42 33.30
CA MET A 1 -53.72 -12.85 32.22
C MET A 1 -53.23 -11.63 31.43
N LYS A 2 -52.24 -10.88 31.93
CA LYS A 2 -51.64 -9.71 31.22
C LYS A 2 -50.18 -9.43 31.64
N LYS A 3 -49.39 -10.46 31.97
CA LYS A 3 -48.00 -10.28 32.45
C LYS A 3 -46.95 -11.22 31.83
N ILE A 4 -47.27 -11.90 30.72
CA ILE A 4 -46.34 -12.86 30.08
C ILE A 4 -45.86 -12.41 28.69
N VAL A 5 -46.39 -11.34 28.12
CA VAL A 5 -46.05 -10.93 26.73
C VAL A 5 -44.90 -9.90 26.66
N THR A 6 -44.57 -9.22 27.75
CA THR A 6 -43.59 -8.10 27.70
C THR A 6 -42.13 -8.55 27.74
N VAL A 7 -41.83 -9.77 28.20
CA VAL A 7 -40.43 -10.24 28.36
C VAL A 7 -39.84 -10.77 27.04
N PHE A 8 -40.68 -11.21 26.09
CA PHE A 8 -40.20 -11.75 24.81
C PHE A 8 -39.78 -10.68 23.79
N ILE A 9 -40.25 -9.43 23.92
CA ILE A 9 -39.92 -8.35 22.96
C ILE A 9 -38.57 -7.68 23.30
N MET A 10 -38.16 -7.66 24.57
CA MET A 10 -36.85 -7.10 24.96
C MET A 10 -35.66 -8.02 24.63
N LEU A 11 -35.87 -9.34 24.52
CA LEU A 11 -34.79 -10.28 24.18
C LEU A 11 -34.47 -10.28 22.68
N SER A 12 -35.45 -10.00 21.81
CA SER A 12 -35.25 -9.88 20.36
C SER A 12 -34.58 -8.57 19.93
N LEU A 13 -34.51 -7.57 20.81
CA LEU A 13 -33.86 -6.27 20.52
C LEU A 13 -32.38 -6.22 20.92
N LEU A 14 -31.88 -7.22 21.65
CA LEU A 14 -30.48 -7.28 22.06
C LEU A 14 -29.58 -8.10 21.12
N ILE A 15 -30.16 -8.87 20.19
CA ILE A 15 -29.39 -9.70 19.24
C ILE A 15 -28.99 -8.94 17.97
N SER A 16 -29.62 -7.79 17.68
CA SER A 16 -29.27 -6.96 16.52
C SER A 16 -28.09 -6.01 16.74
N LEU A 17 -27.38 -6.09 17.88
CA LEU A 17 -26.31 -5.16 18.25
C LEU A 17 -24.89 -5.72 18.13
N VAL A 18 -24.70 -6.94 17.59
CA VAL A 18 -23.36 -7.58 17.53
C VAL A 18 -22.95 -8.10 16.14
N CYS A 19 -23.53 -7.53 15.08
CA CYS A 19 -22.94 -7.61 13.74
C CYS A 19 -22.94 -6.20 13.14
N LEU A 20 -22.25 -5.27 13.80
CA LEU A 20 -21.61 -4.24 13.01
C LEU A 20 -20.58 -4.97 12.14
N PRO A 21 -20.58 -4.81 10.81
CA PRO A 21 -19.42 -5.21 10.04
C PRO A 21 -18.20 -4.60 10.73
N ALA A 22 -17.23 -5.44 11.07
CA ALA A 22 -15.91 -4.99 11.49
C ALA A 22 -15.34 -4.24 10.29
N HIS A 23 -15.68 -2.97 10.18
CA HIS A 23 -14.98 -2.08 9.28
C HIS A 23 -13.61 -1.90 9.92
N ALA A 24 -12.58 -2.37 9.21
CA ALA A 24 -11.19 -2.01 9.43
C ALA A 24 -11.12 -0.55 9.89
N GLU A 25 -10.70 -0.33 11.12
CA GLU A 25 -10.53 1.01 11.65
C GLU A 25 -9.41 1.65 10.84
N ASN A 26 -9.78 2.54 9.92
CA ASN A 26 -8.82 3.37 9.19
C ASN A 26 -8.06 4.18 10.24
N ILE A 27 -6.82 3.78 10.56
CA ILE A 27 -5.89 4.63 11.30
C ILE A 27 -5.39 5.74 10.34
N TYR A 28 -6.31 6.63 9.92
CA TYR A 28 -6.11 7.98 9.41
C TYR A 28 -5.11 8.20 8.23
N PRO A 29 -5.11 9.39 7.58
CA PRO A 29 -4.67 9.55 6.19
C PRO A 29 -3.17 9.81 6.12
N THR A 30 -2.33 8.87 6.56
CA THR A 30 -0.88 9.09 6.47
C THR A 30 -0.46 8.87 5.02
N TYR A 31 -0.32 9.99 4.32
CA TYR A 31 0.38 10.02 3.05
C TYR A 31 1.87 9.90 3.34
N PHE A 32 2.53 8.98 2.65
CA PHE A 32 3.97 8.81 2.68
C PHE A 32 4.57 9.36 1.39
N ASP A 33 5.63 10.13 1.52
CA ASP A 33 6.51 10.42 0.40
C ASP A 33 7.50 9.25 0.26
N SER A 34 7.75 8.84 -0.99
CA SER A 34 8.74 7.81 -1.30
C SER A 34 10.09 8.20 -0.71
N LEU A 35 10.77 7.29 -0.01
CA LEU A 35 12.13 7.55 0.47
C LEU A 35 13.13 7.64 -0.69
N ALA A 36 14.32 8.16 -0.39
CA ALA A 36 15.43 8.14 -1.31
C ALA A 36 15.74 6.70 -1.74
N SER A 37 16.03 6.50 -3.03
CA SER A 37 16.30 5.19 -3.62
C SER A 37 17.42 5.28 -4.64
N THR A 38 17.87 4.14 -5.13
CA THR A 38 18.90 4.05 -6.17
C THR A 38 18.29 3.44 -7.43
N THR A 39 18.56 4.02 -8.60
CA THR A 39 18.07 3.45 -9.87
C THR A 39 18.73 2.11 -10.17
N GLY A 40 17.97 1.18 -10.73
CA GLY A 40 18.46 -0.15 -11.14
C GLY A 40 18.60 -1.16 -10.00
N SER A 41 18.27 -0.78 -8.77
CA SER A 41 18.24 -1.69 -7.63
C SER A 41 16.95 -1.52 -6.81
N TYR A 42 16.57 -2.59 -6.11
CA TYR A 42 15.48 -2.52 -5.16
C TYR A 42 15.93 -1.77 -3.90
N THR A 43 15.15 -0.77 -3.52
CA THR A 43 15.23 -0.09 -2.23
C THR A 43 14.06 -0.57 -1.38
N SER A 44 14.36 -1.15 -0.21
CA SER A 44 13.36 -1.60 0.76
C SER A 44 13.10 -0.51 1.78
N TYR A 45 11.83 -0.28 2.10
CA TYR A 45 11.40 0.63 3.17
C TYR A 45 11.10 -0.11 4.49
N LYS A 46 11.36 -1.44 4.56
CA LYS A 46 11.32 -2.22 5.81
C LYS A 46 12.19 -1.55 6.87
N GLY A 47 11.68 -1.43 8.09
CA GLY A 47 12.31 -0.76 9.22
C GLY A 47 12.29 0.77 9.21
N THR A 48 11.77 1.43 8.15
CA THR A 48 11.75 2.90 8.05
C THR A 48 10.37 3.49 7.78
N GLN A 49 9.61 2.90 6.86
CA GLN A 49 8.21 3.22 6.59
C GLN A 49 7.38 1.93 6.59
N GLU A 50 7.17 1.38 7.78
CA GLU A 50 6.26 0.25 8.04
C GLU A 50 4.87 0.77 8.39
N ILE A 51 3.85 0.05 7.94
CA ILE A 51 2.45 0.45 8.02
C ILE A 51 1.66 -0.75 8.57
N GLN A 52 1.09 -0.61 9.75
CA GLN A 52 0.22 -1.62 10.32
C GLN A 52 -1.24 -1.31 9.97
N LEU A 53 -1.93 -2.26 9.35
CA LEU A 53 -3.34 -2.14 8.99
C LEU A 53 -4.13 -3.33 9.49
N LEU A 54 -5.22 -3.07 10.21
CA LEU A 54 -6.18 -4.09 10.55
C LEU A 54 -7.07 -4.40 9.33
N CYS A 55 -7.10 -5.66 8.93
CA CYS A 55 -7.88 -6.19 7.82
C CYS A 55 -9.27 -6.66 8.29
N SER A 56 -10.26 -6.66 7.41
CA SER A 56 -11.59 -7.22 7.73
C SER A 56 -11.58 -8.75 7.72
N TYR A 57 -10.63 -9.35 6.99
CA TYR A 57 -10.42 -10.80 6.92
C TYR A 57 -9.43 -11.27 7.99
N THR A 58 -9.67 -12.45 8.55
CA THR A 58 -8.77 -13.11 9.52
C THR A 58 -7.55 -13.77 8.91
N HIS A 59 -7.52 -13.94 7.59
CA HIS A 59 -6.39 -14.49 6.84
C HIS A 59 -6.35 -13.79 5.48
N PRO A 60 -5.87 -12.54 5.41
CA PRO A 60 -5.85 -11.78 4.18
C PRO A 60 -4.93 -12.43 3.14
N SER A 61 -5.30 -12.28 1.88
CA SER A 61 -4.60 -12.84 0.73
C SER A 61 -3.99 -11.77 -0.15
N SER A 62 -3.15 -12.18 -1.11
CA SER A 62 -2.64 -11.26 -2.12
C SER A 62 -3.81 -10.57 -2.83
N GLY A 63 -3.78 -9.25 -2.88
CA GLY A 63 -4.87 -8.44 -3.44
C GLY A 63 -5.80 -7.80 -2.39
N ASP A 64 -5.78 -8.25 -1.13
CA ASP A 64 -6.60 -7.68 -0.05
C ASP A 64 -6.01 -6.40 0.54
N ALA A 65 -4.79 -6.03 0.15
CA ALA A 65 -4.22 -4.71 0.38
C ALA A 65 -3.54 -4.14 -0.87
N GLY A 66 -3.33 -2.83 -0.87
CA GLY A 66 -2.75 -2.14 -2.01
C GLY A 66 -2.35 -0.71 -1.74
N ILE A 67 -1.97 -0.02 -2.81
CA ILE A 67 -1.41 1.33 -2.78
C ILE A 67 -2.34 2.26 -3.55
N TYR A 68 -2.64 3.42 -2.98
CA TYR A 68 -3.17 4.56 -3.71
C TYR A 68 -2.05 5.58 -3.90
N PHE A 69 -1.66 5.84 -5.15
CA PHE A 69 -0.71 6.90 -5.46
C PHE A 69 -1.43 8.23 -5.63
N TYR A 70 -0.86 9.28 -5.03
CA TYR A 70 -1.41 10.63 -5.05
C TYR A 70 -0.59 11.55 -5.94
N GLN A 71 -1.30 12.21 -6.86
CA GLN A 71 -0.71 13.05 -7.89
C GLN A 71 -0.53 14.53 -7.53
N PRO A 72 -1.41 15.21 -6.76
CA PRO A 72 -1.19 16.63 -6.51
C PRO A 72 0.05 16.84 -5.63
N SER A 73 1.02 17.62 -6.12
CA SER A 73 2.19 18.09 -5.36
C SER A 73 3.20 17.02 -4.90
N ALA A 74 3.16 15.82 -5.49
CA ALA A 74 4.19 14.81 -5.32
C ALA A 74 5.10 14.80 -6.55
N GLY A 75 6.40 14.67 -6.37
CA GLY A 75 7.39 14.61 -7.45
C GLY A 75 8.62 15.47 -7.21
N LEU A 76 9.58 15.29 -8.11
CA LEU A 76 10.85 16.01 -8.10
C LEU A 76 10.78 17.24 -8.99
N SER A 77 11.54 18.27 -8.62
CA SER A 77 11.69 19.48 -9.42
C SER A 77 12.47 19.22 -10.73
N ALA A 78 12.50 20.21 -11.61
CA ALA A 78 13.18 20.16 -12.91
C ALA A 78 14.69 19.86 -12.87
N SER A 79 15.34 19.96 -11.71
CA SER A 79 16.78 19.68 -11.57
C SER A 79 17.12 18.19 -11.55
N PHE A 80 16.14 17.31 -11.33
CA PHE A 80 16.32 15.87 -11.46
C PHE A 80 16.29 15.47 -12.95
N ILE A 81 16.92 14.37 -13.32
CA ILE A 81 16.94 13.92 -14.72
C ILE A 81 15.60 13.30 -15.08
N HIS A 82 14.85 14.03 -15.92
CA HIS A 82 13.52 13.64 -16.36
C HIS A 82 13.59 12.72 -17.57
N SER A 83 12.74 11.70 -17.59
CA SER A 83 12.56 10.82 -18.73
C SER A 83 11.14 10.27 -18.75
N ASN A 84 10.43 10.45 -19.86
CA ASN A 84 9.10 9.87 -20.06
C ASN A 84 9.15 8.34 -20.30
N ASN A 85 10.35 7.78 -20.45
CA ASN A 85 10.55 6.34 -20.58
C ASN A 85 10.88 5.67 -19.24
N ARG A 86 11.08 6.45 -18.16
CA ARG A 86 11.38 5.88 -16.84
C ARG A 86 10.16 5.15 -16.30
N ARG A 87 10.40 3.97 -15.74
CA ARG A 87 9.38 3.17 -15.04
C ARG A 87 9.86 2.85 -13.64
N GLY A 88 8.92 2.44 -12.81
CA GLY A 88 9.19 1.97 -11.46
C GLY A 88 8.40 0.69 -11.21
N THR A 89 9.06 -0.31 -10.66
CA THR A 89 8.39 -1.48 -10.08
C THR A 89 8.25 -1.23 -8.59
N ILE A 90 7.03 -1.25 -8.08
CA ILE A 90 6.70 -1.01 -6.67
C ILE A 90 6.00 -2.26 -6.15
N MET A 91 6.54 -2.86 -5.10
CA MET A 91 5.95 -4.00 -4.42
C MET A 91 5.46 -3.54 -3.06
N LEU A 92 4.23 -3.91 -2.72
CA LEU A 92 3.74 -3.90 -1.35
C LEU A 92 3.99 -5.30 -0.79
N ALA A 93 4.73 -5.38 0.30
CA ALA A 93 5.07 -6.64 0.95
C ALA A 93 4.63 -6.62 2.40
N GLU A 94 4.25 -7.78 2.91
CA GLU A 94 4.10 -8.07 4.33
C GLU A 94 5.50 -8.22 4.96
N LYS A 95 5.59 -7.91 6.25
CA LYS A 95 6.79 -7.91 7.06
C LYS A 95 6.76 -9.08 8.05
N ASP A 96 7.04 -10.26 7.53
CA ASP A 96 7.31 -11.37 8.42
C ASP A 96 8.65 -11.14 9.17
N ASP A 97 8.58 -11.26 10.50
CA ASP A 97 9.74 -11.26 11.40
C ASP A 97 10.22 -12.72 11.68
N GLU A 98 9.50 -13.74 11.21
CA GLU A 98 9.82 -15.16 11.42
C GLU A 98 10.83 -15.72 10.40
N TRP A 99 12.13 -15.56 10.73
CA TRP A 99 13.26 -16.47 10.44
C TRP A 99 13.60 -16.88 8.99
N PHE A 100 12.75 -16.63 8.00
CA PHE A 100 13.02 -16.78 6.57
C PHE A 100 12.64 -15.48 5.86
N ASN A 101 13.63 -14.83 5.24
CA ASN A 101 13.51 -13.58 4.47
C ASN A 101 12.68 -13.73 3.16
N TYR A 102 11.54 -14.42 3.20
CA TYR A 102 10.59 -14.42 2.10
C TYR A 102 9.55 -13.36 2.43
N ASP A 103 9.79 -12.14 1.97
CA ASP A 103 8.78 -11.09 2.04
C ASP A 103 7.56 -11.56 1.24
N ASP A 104 6.42 -11.74 1.90
CA ASP A 104 5.20 -12.12 1.21
C ASP A 104 4.66 -10.93 0.43
N ILE A 105 4.85 -11.00 -0.89
CA ILE A 105 4.45 -9.91 -1.79
C ILE A 105 2.93 -9.90 -1.87
N VAL A 106 2.33 -8.81 -1.41
CA VAL A 106 0.88 -8.61 -1.41
C VAL A 106 0.39 -8.22 -2.79
N THR A 107 1.07 -7.28 -3.45
CA THR A 107 0.73 -6.77 -4.78
C THR A 107 1.93 -6.03 -5.38
N TYR A 108 1.99 -5.93 -6.71
CA TYR A 108 2.97 -5.06 -7.38
C TYR A 108 2.29 -4.05 -8.30
N TYR A 109 3.02 -2.98 -8.58
CA TYR A 109 2.61 -1.90 -9.46
C TYR A 109 3.73 -1.60 -10.43
N ILE A 110 3.35 -1.33 -11.67
CA ILE A 110 4.24 -0.71 -12.65
C ILE A 110 3.84 0.75 -12.80
N GLY A 111 4.68 1.64 -12.30
CA GLY A 111 4.54 3.09 -12.38
C GLY A 111 5.25 3.67 -13.60
N TYR A 112 4.66 4.67 -14.23
CA TYR A 112 5.23 5.43 -15.34
C TYR A 112 5.36 6.89 -14.94
N PHE A 113 6.55 7.44 -15.17
CA PHE A 113 6.89 8.79 -14.78
C PHE A 113 6.80 9.77 -15.93
N SER A 114 6.27 10.96 -15.66
CA SER A 114 6.23 12.06 -16.62
C SER A 114 6.29 13.41 -15.91
N THR A 115 6.60 14.45 -16.67
CA THR A 115 6.57 15.83 -16.17
C THR A 115 5.19 16.44 -16.39
N GLY A 116 4.60 16.98 -15.33
CA GLY A 116 3.35 17.72 -15.37
C GLY A 116 3.44 19.07 -16.05
N SER A 117 2.28 19.68 -16.29
CA SER A 117 2.19 21.06 -16.76
C SER A 117 2.74 22.08 -15.75
N ASP A 118 2.83 21.70 -14.47
CA ASP A 118 3.44 22.46 -13.38
C ASP A 118 4.97 22.26 -13.30
N GLY A 119 5.56 21.46 -14.19
CA GLY A 119 7.00 21.18 -14.23
C GLY A 119 7.47 20.16 -13.20
N ILE A 120 6.56 19.53 -12.44
CA ILE A 120 6.89 18.51 -11.45
C ILE A 120 6.98 17.15 -12.14
N TYR A 121 8.08 16.44 -11.92
CA TYR A 121 8.29 15.08 -12.43
C TYR A 121 7.92 14.04 -11.39
N SER A 122 6.89 13.25 -11.69
CA SER A 122 6.30 12.31 -10.73
C SER A 122 5.73 11.07 -11.42
N MET A 123 5.27 10.11 -10.61
CA MET A 123 4.54 8.95 -11.12
C MET A 123 3.12 9.35 -11.51
N TYR A 124 2.86 9.49 -12.81
CA TYR A 124 1.56 9.91 -13.32
C TYR A 124 0.60 8.76 -13.54
N THR A 125 1.08 7.58 -13.93
CA THR A 125 0.20 6.44 -14.14
C THR A 125 0.80 5.22 -13.49
N TYR A 126 -0.07 4.33 -13.02
CA TYR A 126 0.32 3.09 -12.39
C TYR A 126 -0.69 2.00 -12.75
N GLY A 127 -0.17 0.83 -13.08
CA GLY A 127 -0.98 -0.38 -13.25
C GLY A 127 -0.80 -1.28 -12.04
N ARG A 128 -1.87 -1.52 -11.28
CA ARG A 128 -1.90 -2.55 -10.23
C ARG A 128 -1.82 -3.92 -10.86
N GLN A 129 -1.10 -4.83 -10.22
CA GLN A 129 -0.97 -6.22 -10.60
C GLN A 129 -0.98 -7.11 -9.35
N GLU A 130 -1.60 -8.28 -9.44
CA GLU A 130 -1.59 -9.26 -8.36
C GLU A 130 -0.23 -9.94 -8.29
N ALA A 131 0.33 -10.08 -7.08
CA ALA A 131 1.65 -10.68 -6.87
C ALA A 131 1.73 -12.13 -7.38
N TYR A 132 0.64 -12.86 -7.23
CA TYR A 132 0.52 -14.26 -7.61
C TYR A 132 -0.64 -14.45 -8.59
N SER A 133 -0.51 -15.43 -9.48
CA SER A 133 -1.58 -15.81 -10.42
C SER A 133 -2.80 -16.42 -9.71
N THR A 134 -2.60 -16.92 -8.49
CA THR A 134 -3.62 -17.48 -7.60
C THR A 134 -3.45 -16.84 -6.24
N PRO A 135 -4.52 -16.37 -5.57
CA PRO A 135 -4.40 -15.75 -4.26
C PRO A 135 -3.70 -16.68 -3.27
N THR A 136 -2.68 -16.16 -2.61
CA THR A 136 -1.99 -16.82 -1.50
C THR A 136 -2.33 -16.09 -0.22
N THR A 137 -2.52 -16.82 0.87
CA THR A 137 -2.56 -16.21 2.21
C THR A 137 -1.24 -15.49 2.44
N ILE A 138 -1.33 -14.25 2.92
CA ILE A 138 -0.18 -13.38 3.19
C ILE A 138 0.05 -13.26 4.70
N GLU A 139 -1.00 -13.46 5.49
CA GLU A 139 -0.93 -13.37 6.95
C GLU A 139 -1.90 -14.37 7.59
N ASP A 140 -1.50 -14.93 8.73
CA ASP A 140 -2.26 -15.94 9.47
C ASP A 140 -3.20 -15.31 10.52
N ASP A 141 -3.19 -13.99 10.66
CA ASP A 141 -4.16 -13.20 11.40
C ASP A 141 -4.73 -12.01 10.57
N ASN A 142 -5.39 -11.05 11.24
CA ASN A 142 -5.97 -9.89 10.57
C ASN A 142 -5.12 -8.61 10.65
N MET A 143 -3.88 -8.67 11.10
CA MET A 143 -2.98 -7.53 11.19
C MET A 143 -1.96 -7.60 10.05
N LEU A 144 -1.98 -6.63 9.13
CA LEU A 144 -0.99 -6.57 8.06
C LEU A 144 0.12 -5.58 8.43
N GLU A 145 1.34 -6.06 8.63
CA GLU A 145 2.56 -5.26 8.72
C GLU A 145 3.15 -5.01 7.33
N LEU A 146 2.81 -3.88 6.70
CA LEU A 146 3.13 -3.64 5.30
C LEU A 146 4.29 -2.66 5.11
N TYR A 147 5.05 -2.84 4.04
CA TYR A 147 6.05 -1.87 3.59
C TYR A 147 6.26 -1.92 2.07
N LEU A 148 6.95 -0.92 1.51
CA LEU A 148 7.27 -0.88 0.08
C LEU A 148 8.68 -1.38 -0.26
N LYS A 149 8.81 -2.10 -1.37
CA LYS A 149 10.07 -2.29 -2.10
C LYS A 149 9.95 -1.63 -3.46
N VAL A 150 10.89 -0.76 -3.81
CA VAL A 150 10.82 0.07 -5.00
C VAL A 150 12.08 -0.13 -5.83
N ASN A 151 11.91 -0.38 -7.13
CA ASN A 151 12.99 -0.34 -8.11
C ASN A 151 12.64 0.67 -9.20
N ILE A 152 13.47 1.69 -9.38
CA ILE A 152 13.31 2.71 -10.43
C ILE A 152 14.30 2.41 -11.54
N ASP A 153 13.85 2.37 -12.79
CA ASP A 153 14.69 2.02 -13.92
C ASP A 153 15.86 3.00 -14.12
N ILE A 154 16.98 2.46 -14.60
CA ILE A 154 18.09 3.26 -15.11
C ILE A 154 17.66 3.87 -16.45
N VAL A 155 17.87 5.16 -16.62
CA VAL A 155 17.65 5.86 -17.88
C VAL A 155 18.97 6.41 -18.42
N GLN A 156 19.11 6.41 -19.74
CA GLN A 156 20.28 6.96 -20.40
C GLN A 156 20.46 8.43 -20.02
N GLY A 157 21.66 8.80 -19.56
CA GLY A 157 22.00 10.15 -19.13
C GLY A 157 21.88 10.39 -17.63
N ASP A 158 21.21 9.51 -16.88
CA ASP A 158 21.22 9.55 -15.41
C ASP A 158 22.53 8.97 -14.86
N THR A 159 23.48 9.84 -14.55
CA THR A 159 24.79 9.47 -14.00
C THR A 159 24.81 9.44 -12.48
N SER A 160 23.77 9.97 -11.83
CA SER A 160 23.72 10.06 -10.37
C SER A 160 23.35 8.73 -9.73
N ASN A 161 22.54 7.93 -10.43
CA ASN A 161 21.81 6.77 -9.92
C ASN A 161 21.00 7.04 -8.64
N ASN A 162 20.86 8.29 -8.20
CA ASN A 162 20.26 8.66 -6.93
C ASN A 162 18.88 9.25 -7.20
N VAL A 163 17.87 8.64 -6.62
CA VAL A 163 16.49 9.12 -6.64
C VAL A 163 16.21 9.77 -5.28
N PRO A 164 16.02 11.09 -5.21
CA PRO A 164 15.66 11.77 -3.97
C PRO A 164 14.30 11.35 -3.40
N VAL A 165 14.08 11.71 -2.13
CA VAL A 165 12.77 11.58 -1.47
C VAL A 165 11.69 12.35 -2.26
N GLY A 166 10.47 11.82 -2.27
CA GLY A 166 9.30 12.51 -2.81
C GLY A 166 9.08 12.33 -4.31
N LEU A 167 9.71 11.35 -4.95
CA LEU A 167 9.44 10.99 -6.35
C LEU A 167 7.95 10.64 -6.58
N PHE A 168 7.31 10.00 -5.59
CA PHE A 168 5.87 9.79 -5.56
C PHE A 168 5.35 9.84 -4.11
N ARG A 169 4.05 10.12 -3.97
CA ARG A 169 3.35 10.10 -2.68
C ARG A 169 2.28 9.02 -2.71
N TYR A 170 2.10 8.31 -1.61
CA TYR A 170 1.18 7.17 -1.54
C TYR A 170 0.50 7.05 -0.20
N ARG A 171 -0.62 6.30 -0.16
CA ARG A 171 -1.13 5.65 1.06
C ARG A 171 -1.33 4.18 0.76
N VAL A 172 -1.38 3.37 1.81
CA VAL A 172 -1.76 1.96 1.73
C VAL A 172 -3.22 1.81 2.15
N TRP A 173 -3.87 0.77 1.65
CA TRP A 173 -5.21 0.36 2.05
C TRP A 173 -5.22 -1.16 2.26
N ALA A 174 -6.13 -1.63 3.11
CA ALA A 174 -6.45 -3.03 3.32
C ALA A 174 -7.98 -3.17 3.36
N ASN A 175 -8.51 -4.34 2.98
CA ASN A 175 -9.95 -4.63 2.96
C ASN A 175 -10.44 -5.29 4.23
#